data_AF-A0A957BSN4-F1
#
_entry.id   AF-A0A957BSN4-F1
#
_cell.length_a   1.000
_cell.length_b   1.000
_cell.length_c   1.000
_cell.angle_alpha   90.00
_cell.angle_beta   90.00
_cell.angle_gamma   90.00
#
_symmetry.space_group_name_H-M   'P 1'
#
loop_
_entity.id
_entity.type
_entity.pdbx_description
1 polymer ?
#
loop_
_entity_poly.entity_id
_entity_poly.type
_entity_poly.pdbx_seq_one_letter_code
_entity_poly.pdbx_strand_id
1 'polypeptide(L)'
;MRAIYSLLLILFIYLVLATLFAVRTPAWQAPDEPAHYNYIAQIAHTGCCPIIEPGDWDQAYLDRLKGEAFAPALLAELPSVQYEDHQPPLYYLLLTPVYLLTNGSLIALRLASAGIGLIYVVCAYAAARLWQPGRPYIALLATALVAFLPQYLGIATSVNNDALAWALTGLTLVATLRYLQRSDAPSSL
;
A
#
# COMPACT_ATOMS: atom_id res chain seq x y z
N MET A 1 0.68 22.75 19.78
CA MET A 1 0.37 23.56 18.59
C MET A 1 1.45 23.51 17.51
N ARG A 2 2.76 23.65 17.77
CA ARG A 2 3.76 23.61 16.66
C ARG A 2 3.92 22.24 15.98
N ALA A 3 3.87 21.15 16.75
CA ALA A 3 4.07 19.79 16.22
C ALA A 3 2.95 19.31 15.28
N ILE A 4 1.70 19.73 15.49
CA ILE A 4 0.58 19.32 14.63
C ILE A 4 0.74 19.90 13.22
N TYR A 5 1.15 21.17 13.09
CA TYR A 5 1.40 21.78 11.79
C TYR A 5 2.57 21.13 11.06
N SER A 6 3.62 20.72 11.79
CA SER A 6 4.74 19.99 11.20
C SER A 6 4.32 18.61 10.69
N LEU A 7 3.49 17.89 11.47
CA LEU A 7 2.93 16.61 11.03
C LEU A 7 2.06 16.80 9.78
N LEU A 8 1.13 17.76 9.79
CA LEU A 8 0.25 18.04 8.65
C LEU A 8 1.05 18.40 7.39
N LEU A 9 2.15 19.15 7.54
CA LEU A 9 3.05 19.46 6.44
C LEU A 9 3.73 18.18 5.89
N ILE A 10 4.21 17.29 6.77
CA ILE A 10 4.81 16.01 6.34
C ILE A 10 3.78 15.16 5.58
N LEU A 11 2.56 15.04 6.12
CA LEU A 11 1.49 14.26 5.48
C LEU A 11 1.07 14.87 4.14
N PHE A 12 1.01 16.21 4.05
CA PHE A 12 0.73 16.90 2.79
C PHE A 12 1.82 16.63 1.74
N ILE A 13 3.10 16.75 2.11
CA ILE A 13 4.22 16.46 1.21
C ILE A 13 4.19 14.98 0.79
N TYR A 14 3.91 14.06 1.71
CA TYR A 14 3.71 12.64 1.39
C TYR A 14 2.63 12.46 0.33
N LEU A 15 1.46 13.08 0.50
CA LEU A 15 0.36 12.95 -0.48
C LEU A 15 0.75 13.49 -1.86
N VAL A 16 1.48 14.60 -1.91
CA VAL A 16 2.02 15.15 -3.17
C VAL A 16 2.98 14.15 -3.81
N LEU A 17 3.96 13.64 -3.06
CA LEU A 17 4.94 12.68 -3.56
C LEU A 17 4.27 11.37 -3.99
N ALA A 18 3.34 10.84 -3.18
CA ALA A 18 2.61 9.62 -3.46
C ALA A 18 1.76 9.75 -4.74
N THR A 19 1.11 10.90 -4.93
CA THR A 19 0.39 11.23 -6.17
C THR A 19 1.34 11.28 -7.37
N LEU A 20 2.50 11.92 -7.21
CA LEU A 20 3.51 11.99 -8.26
C LEU A 20 4.03 10.60 -8.62
N PHE A 21 4.34 9.73 -7.65
CA PHE A 21 4.72 8.35 -7.91
C PHE A 21 3.61 7.57 -8.63
N ALA A 22 2.37 7.63 -8.13
CA ALA A 22 1.23 6.95 -8.72
C ALA A 22 1.00 7.32 -10.20
N VAL A 23 1.21 8.60 -10.55
CA VAL A 23 0.99 9.13 -11.90
C VAL A 23 2.22 9.00 -12.81
N ARG A 24 3.43 9.14 -12.27
CA ARG A 24 4.68 9.19 -13.06
C ARG A 24 5.32 7.83 -13.27
N THR A 25 5.05 6.84 -12.41
CA THR A 25 5.45 5.46 -12.68
C THR A 25 4.64 4.96 -13.88
N PRO A 26 5.26 4.54 -14.98
CA PRO A 26 4.51 4.02 -16.12
C PRO A 26 3.66 2.81 -15.72
N ALA A 27 2.60 2.54 -16.46
CA ALA A 27 1.74 1.38 -16.19
C ALA A 27 2.58 0.10 -16.17
N TRP A 28 2.30 -0.77 -15.21
CA TRP A 28 2.88 -2.12 -15.10
C TRP A 28 4.37 -2.19 -14.77
N GLN A 29 5.05 -1.05 -14.61
CA GLN A 29 6.48 -1.00 -14.26
C GLN A 29 6.74 -1.21 -12.76
N ALA A 30 5.71 -1.20 -11.93
CA ALA A 30 5.84 -1.64 -10.55
C ALA A 30 5.89 -3.18 -10.49
N PRO A 31 6.80 -3.77 -9.70
CA PRO A 31 6.87 -5.23 -9.54
C PRO A 31 5.50 -5.81 -9.17
N ASP A 32 5.14 -6.90 -9.85
CA ASP A 32 3.95 -7.74 -9.59
C ASP A 32 2.59 -7.02 -9.67
N GLU A 33 2.58 -5.72 -9.99
CA GLU A 33 1.37 -4.89 -10.10
C GLU A 33 0.32 -5.44 -11.09
N PRO A 34 0.68 -6.00 -12.26
CA PRO A 34 -0.31 -6.62 -13.15
C PRO A 34 -1.09 -7.76 -12.47
N ALA A 35 -0.40 -8.61 -11.71
CA ALA A 35 -1.03 -9.76 -11.03
C ALA A 35 -2.01 -9.29 -9.95
N HIS A 36 -1.59 -8.32 -9.13
CA HIS A 36 -2.46 -7.74 -8.11
C HIS A 36 -3.63 -6.95 -8.69
N TYR A 37 -3.43 -6.23 -9.80
CA TYR A 37 -4.51 -5.57 -10.52
C TYR A 37 -5.52 -6.58 -11.04
N ASN A 38 -5.03 -7.67 -11.65
CA ASN A 38 -5.88 -8.72 -12.18
C ASN A 38 -6.67 -9.44 -11.08
N TYR A 39 -6.10 -9.65 -9.89
CA TYR A 39 -6.86 -10.15 -8.73
C TYR A 39 -8.10 -9.27 -8.47
N ILE A 40 -7.95 -7.93 -8.43
CA ILE A 40 -9.08 -7.00 -8.23
C ILE A 40 -10.09 -7.12 -9.38
N ALA A 41 -9.61 -7.19 -10.62
CA ALA A 41 -10.45 -7.35 -11.80
C ALA A 41 -11.26 -8.66 -11.76
N GLN A 42 -10.63 -9.76 -11.35
CA GLN A 42 -11.31 -11.05 -11.16
C GLN A 42 -12.42 -10.94 -10.11
N ILE A 43 -12.14 -10.39 -8.92
CA ILE A 43 -13.21 -10.17 -7.92
C ILE A 43 -14.35 -9.33 -8.51
N ALA A 44 -14.03 -8.26 -9.25
CA ALA A 44 -15.01 -7.35 -9.82
C ALA A 44 -15.91 -8.01 -10.88
N HIS A 45 -15.41 -9.00 -11.62
CA HIS A 45 -16.11 -9.62 -12.75
C HIS A 45 -16.67 -11.01 -12.45
N THR A 46 -15.96 -11.84 -11.69
CA THR A 46 -16.31 -13.24 -11.43
C THR A 46 -16.69 -13.51 -9.96
N GLY A 47 -16.56 -12.51 -9.09
CA GLY A 47 -16.80 -12.66 -7.66
C GLY A 47 -15.58 -13.20 -6.90
N CYS A 48 -15.70 -13.28 -5.58
CA CYS A 48 -14.59 -13.70 -4.72
C CYS A 48 -14.59 -15.22 -4.50
N CYS A 49 -13.45 -15.86 -4.25
CA CYS A 49 -12.08 -15.31 -4.31
C CYS A 49 -11.26 -16.15 -5.29
N PRO A 50 -10.44 -15.52 -6.16
CA PRO A 50 -9.51 -16.23 -7.02
C PRO A 50 -8.63 -17.20 -6.21
N ILE A 51 -8.25 -18.29 -6.86
CA ILE A 51 -7.37 -19.33 -6.31
C ILE A 51 -6.31 -19.57 -7.36
N ILE A 52 -5.04 -19.63 -6.93
CA ILE A 52 -3.95 -19.92 -7.84
C ILE A 52 -4.12 -21.29 -8.50
N GLU A 53 -4.00 -21.33 -9.82
CA GLU A 53 -4.13 -22.52 -10.66
C GLU A 53 -2.84 -22.82 -11.43
N PRO A 54 -2.61 -24.10 -11.81
CA PRO A 54 -1.54 -24.45 -12.74
C PRO A 54 -1.72 -23.73 -14.08
N GLY A 55 -0.83 -22.79 -14.38
CA GLY A 55 -0.89 -21.98 -15.60
C GLY A 55 -0.80 -20.47 -15.34
N ASP A 56 -1.10 -20.03 -14.12
CA ASP A 56 -1.09 -18.59 -13.75
C ASP A 56 0.32 -17.98 -13.72
N TRP A 57 1.35 -18.84 -13.73
CA TRP A 57 2.75 -18.49 -13.85
C TRP A 57 3.32 -18.93 -15.19
N ASP A 58 3.37 -18.01 -16.16
CA ASP A 58 4.13 -18.17 -17.40
C ASP A 58 5.42 -17.36 -17.32
N GLN A 59 6.52 -18.03 -16.95
CA GLN A 59 7.83 -17.38 -16.85
C GLN A 59 8.29 -16.77 -18.17
N ALA A 60 8.07 -17.46 -19.29
CA ALA A 60 8.57 -17.01 -20.59
C ALA A 60 7.84 -15.74 -21.04
N TYR A 61 6.53 -15.68 -20.78
CA TYR A 61 5.75 -14.47 -21.03
C TYR A 61 6.15 -13.32 -20.08
N LEU A 62 6.33 -13.59 -18.78
CA LEU A 62 6.76 -12.58 -17.80
C LEU A 62 8.15 -11.99 -18.14
N ASP A 63 9.08 -12.84 -18.57
CA ASP A 63 10.42 -12.39 -18.97
C ASP A 63 10.36 -11.51 -20.22
N ARG A 64 9.50 -11.85 -21.18
CA ARG A 64 9.26 -11.01 -22.38
C ARG A 64 8.62 -9.68 -22.01
N LEU A 65 7.58 -9.68 -21.16
CA LEU A 65 6.93 -8.45 -20.67
C LEU A 65 7.96 -7.50 -20.04
N LYS A 66 8.82 -8.02 -19.15
CA LYS A 66 9.85 -7.24 -18.46
C LYS A 66 10.94 -6.78 -19.43
N GLY A 67 11.43 -7.69 -20.28
CA GLY A 67 12.50 -7.42 -21.25
C GLY A 67 12.13 -6.40 -22.32
N GLU A 68 10.85 -6.34 -22.69
CA GLU A 68 10.30 -5.37 -23.65
C GLU A 68 9.59 -4.18 -22.98
N ALA A 69 9.81 -3.99 -21.66
CA ALA A 69 9.26 -2.88 -20.88
C ALA A 69 7.74 -2.68 -21.05
N PHE A 70 6.98 -3.77 -21.06
CA PHE A 70 5.53 -3.79 -21.21
C PHE A 70 5.04 -3.11 -22.51
N ALA A 71 5.73 -3.39 -23.62
CA ALA A 71 5.35 -2.90 -24.95
C ALA A 71 3.87 -3.18 -25.27
N PRO A 72 3.14 -2.24 -25.93
CA PRO A 72 1.71 -2.38 -26.19
C PRO A 72 1.28 -3.67 -26.89
N ALA A 73 2.16 -4.24 -27.74
CA ALA A 73 1.90 -5.48 -28.47
C ALA A 73 1.76 -6.71 -27.55
N LEU A 74 2.34 -6.68 -26.35
CA LEU A 74 2.28 -7.78 -25.39
C LEU A 74 1.10 -7.65 -24.42
N LEU A 75 0.47 -6.48 -24.31
CA LEU A 75 -0.55 -6.22 -23.28
C LEU A 75 -1.88 -6.96 -23.51
N ALA A 76 -2.09 -7.54 -24.69
CA ALA A 76 -3.29 -8.32 -24.99
C ALA A 76 -3.44 -9.55 -24.07
N GLU A 77 -2.33 -10.14 -23.65
CA GLU A 77 -2.30 -11.31 -22.76
C GLU A 77 -2.10 -10.92 -21.30
N LEU A 78 -2.02 -9.63 -20.96
CA LEU A 78 -1.82 -9.16 -19.59
C LEU A 78 -2.85 -9.70 -18.58
N PRO A 79 -4.14 -9.90 -18.92
CA PRO A 79 -5.11 -10.51 -18.01
C PRO A 79 -4.77 -11.93 -17.56
N SER A 80 -3.88 -12.65 -18.27
CA SER A 80 -3.42 -14.00 -17.87
C SER A 80 -2.41 -13.99 -16.72
N VAL A 81 -1.87 -12.82 -16.36
CA VAL A 81 -0.91 -12.69 -15.26
C VAL A 81 -1.67 -12.75 -13.94
N GLN A 82 -1.75 -13.94 -13.32
CA GLN A 82 -2.62 -14.20 -12.17
C GLN A 82 -1.91 -14.90 -10.99
N TYR A 83 -0.57 -14.98 -11.03
CA TYR A 83 0.20 -15.73 -10.02
C TYR A 83 0.07 -15.23 -8.58
N GLU A 84 -0.49 -14.04 -8.35
CA GLU A 84 -0.76 -13.51 -7.00
C GLU A 84 -2.12 -13.96 -6.43
N ASP A 85 -2.84 -14.86 -7.11
CA ASP A 85 -4.14 -15.38 -6.68
C ASP A 85 -4.07 -16.25 -5.40
N HIS A 86 -2.86 -16.54 -4.91
CA HIS A 86 -2.65 -17.18 -3.61
C HIS A 86 -2.73 -16.22 -2.41
N GLN A 87 -2.75 -14.90 -2.64
CA GLN A 87 -2.65 -13.90 -1.58
C GLN A 87 -3.97 -13.73 -0.80
N PRO A 88 -3.93 -13.31 0.47
CA PRO A 88 -5.14 -13.05 1.24
C PRO A 88 -6.04 -11.97 0.58
N PRO A 89 -7.37 -12.16 0.53
CA PRO A 89 -8.25 -11.38 -0.35
C PRO A 89 -8.53 -9.94 0.11
N LEU A 90 -8.21 -9.59 1.36
CA LEU A 90 -8.71 -8.38 2.01
C LEU A 90 -8.31 -7.08 1.28
N TYR A 91 -7.05 -6.98 0.84
CA TYR A 91 -6.58 -5.80 0.10
C TYR A 91 -7.38 -5.61 -1.19
N TYR A 92 -7.55 -6.69 -1.95
CA TYR A 92 -8.23 -6.65 -3.24
C TYR A 92 -9.72 -6.34 -3.08
N LEU A 93 -10.39 -6.95 -2.09
CA LEU A 93 -11.78 -6.65 -1.73
C LEU A 93 -12.00 -5.17 -1.38
N LEU A 94 -11.05 -4.55 -0.66
CA LEU A 94 -11.11 -3.12 -0.33
C LEU A 94 -10.99 -2.21 -1.55
N LEU A 95 -10.24 -2.63 -2.58
CA LEU A 95 -10.04 -1.86 -3.80
C LEU A 95 -11.06 -2.17 -4.90
N THR A 96 -11.80 -3.29 -4.84
CA THR A 96 -12.85 -3.63 -5.81
C THR A 96 -13.89 -2.52 -6.01
N PRO A 97 -14.40 -1.81 -4.97
CA PRO A 97 -15.31 -0.69 -5.19
C PRO A 97 -14.66 0.45 -5.99
N VAL A 98 -13.37 0.73 -5.78
CA VAL A 98 -12.63 1.74 -6.55
C VAL A 98 -12.49 1.30 -8.00
N TYR A 99 -12.17 0.03 -8.23
CA TYR A 99 -12.13 -0.55 -9.58
C TYR A 99 -13.45 -0.37 -10.30
N LEU A 100 -14.57 -0.76 -9.68
CA LEU A 100 -15.91 -0.68 -10.26
C LEU A 100 -16.33 0.77 -10.55
N LEU A 101 -16.08 1.70 -9.62
CA LEU A 101 -16.45 3.11 -9.77
C LEU A 101 -15.63 3.86 -10.82
N THR A 102 -14.43 3.35 -11.15
CA THR A 102 -13.48 4.02 -12.05
C THR A 102 -13.22 3.25 -13.34
N ASN A 103 -13.99 2.19 -13.60
CA ASN A 103 -13.83 1.29 -14.74
C ASN A 103 -12.38 0.75 -14.88
N GLY A 104 -11.80 0.31 -13.76
CA GLY A 104 -10.46 -0.27 -13.74
C GLY A 104 -9.32 0.75 -13.89
N SER A 105 -9.51 2.02 -13.50
CA SER A 105 -8.44 3.00 -13.57
C SER A 105 -7.25 2.63 -12.68
N LEU A 106 -6.12 2.27 -13.29
CA LEU A 106 -4.88 1.95 -12.57
C LEU A 106 -4.44 3.10 -11.64
N ILE A 107 -4.53 4.34 -12.11
CA ILE A 107 -4.16 5.51 -11.30
C ILE A 107 -5.08 5.63 -10.08
N ALA A 108 -6.39 5.39 -10.22
CA ALA A 108 -7.31 5.45 -9.09
C ALA A 108 -6.99 4.38 -8.04
N LEU A 109 -6.64 3.17 -8.48
CA LEU A 109 -6.25 2.07 -7.59
C LEU A 109 -4.93 2.36 -6.89
N ARG A 110 -3.94 2.90 -7.60
CA ARG A 110 -2.66 3.36 -7.02
C ARG A 110 -2.87 4.45 -5.97
N LEU A 111 -3.75 5.42 -6.22
CA LEU A 111 -4.09 6.46 -5.26
C LEU A 111 -4.83 5.91 -4.03
N ALA A 112 -5.72 4.91 -4.23
CA ALA A 112 -6.37 4.22 -3.13
C ALA A 112 -5.36 3.43 -2.28
N SER A 113 -4.43 2.71 -2.91
CA SER A 113 -3.31 2.03 -2.24
C SER A 113 -2.45 3.01 -1.44
N ALA A 114 -2.12 4.18 -2.01
CA ALA A 114 -1.37 5.23 -1.32
C ALA A 114 -2.11 5.80 -0.10
N GLY A 115 -3.44 5.86 -0.16
CA GLY A 115 -4.31 6.21 0.96
C GLY A 115 -4.27 5.17 2.09
N ILE A 116 -4.22 3.88 1.75
CA ILE A 116 -3.98 2.82 2.74
C ILE A 116 -2.57 2.96 3.34
N GLY A 117 -1.56 3.21 2.50
CA GLY A 117 -0.19 3.48 2.93
C GLY A 117 -0.10 4.61 3.95
N LEU A 118 -0.86 5.70 3.79
CA LEU A 118 -0.90 6.82 4.73
C LEU A 118 -1.18 6.39 6.18
N ILE A 119 -1.98 5.33 6.37
CA ILE A 119 -2.26 4.78 7.71
C ILE A 119 -0.95 4.35 8.38
N TYR A 120 -0.06 3.69 7.65
CA TYR A 120 1.25 3.29 8.17
C TYR A 120 2.13 4.48 8.56
N VAL A 121 2.14 5.55 7.75
CA VAL A 121 2.86 6.80 8.07
C VAL A 121 2.35 7.41 9.38
N VAL A 122 1.03 7.46 9.56
CA VAL A 122 0.41 7.96 10.80
C VAL A 122 0.71 7.05 11.98
N CYS A 123 0.73 5.72 11.78
CA CYS A 123 1.14 4.77 12.80
C CYS A 123 2.60 4.96 13.24
N ALA A 124 3.53 5.28 12.32
CA ALA A 124 4.91 5.60 12.68
C ALA A 124 4.99 6.82 13.61
N TYR A 125 4.21 7.87 13.34
CA TYR A 125 4.09 9.01 14.25
C TYR A 125 3.55 8.58 15.62
N ALA A 126 2.45 7.83 15.63
CA ALA A 126 1.77 7.42 16.85
C ALA A 126 2.66 6.53 17.72
N ALA A 127 3.34 5.55 17.13
CA ALA A 127 4.26 4.65 17.83
C ALA A 127 5.42 5.43 18.48
N ALA A 128 6.04 6.35 17.73
CA ALA A 128 7.13 7.18 18.25
C ALA A 128 6.64 8.17 19.35
N ARG A 129 5.41 8.69 19.23
CA ARG A 129 4.79 9.52 20.29
C ARG A 129 4.50 8.74 21.56
N LEU A 130 4.11 7.47 21.46
CA LEU A 130 3.92 6.60 22.61
C LEU A 130 5.26 6.29 23.27
N TRP A 131 6.29 5.97 22.48
CA TRP A 131 7.61 5.63 23.01
C TRP A 131 8.32 6.81 23.70
N GLN A 132 8.28 8.02 23.12
CA GLN A 132 8.94 9.22 23.66
C GLN A 132 7.99 10.43 23.73
N PRO A 133 7.05 10.46 24.70
CA PRO A 133 6.02 11.51 24.78
C PRO A 133 6.60 12.92 24.98
N GLY A 134 7.73 13.04 25.68
CA GLY A 134 8.41 14.32 25.96
C GLY A 134 9.21 14.90 24.79
N ARG A 135 9.42 14.14 23.70
CA ARG A 135 10.29 14.53 22.57
C ARG A 135 9.55 14.43 21.23
N PRO A 136 8.61 15.34 20.93
CA PRO A 136 7.77 15.26 19.71
C PRO A 136 8.55 15.29 18.39
N TYR A 137 9.75 15.87 18.38
CA TYR A 137 10.62 15.88 17.21
C TYR A 137 11.10 14.49 16.80
N ILE A 138 11.23 13.53 17.73
CA ILE A 138 11.56 12.13 17.39
C ILE A 138 10.43 11.52 16.56
N ALA A 139 9.18 11.77 16.95
CA ALA A 139 8.04 11.30 16.20
C ALA A 139 7.96 11.94 14.81
N LEU A 140 8.16 13.26 14.71
CA LEU A 140 8.21 13.93 13.42
C LEU A 140 9.33 13.41 12.51
N LEU A 141 10.52 13.15 13.06
CA LEU A 141 11.64 12.57 12.32
C LEU A 141 11.32 11.15 11.84
N ALA A 142 10.80 10.29 12.71
CA ALA A 142 10.40 8.93 12.34
C ALA A 142 9.33 8.93 11.23
N THR A 143 8.33 9.81 11.34
CA THR A 143 7.30 9.97 10.31
C THR A 143 7.89 10.47 9.00
N ALA A 144 8.76 11.48 9.01
CA ALA A 144 9.40 12.00 7.81
C ALA A 144 10.28 10.96 7.12
N LEU A 145 11.04 10.18 7.89
CA LEU A 145 11.89 9.11 7.35
C LEU A 145 11.05 8.04 6.64
N VAL A 146 9.94 7.60 7.23
CA VAL A 146 9.03 6.65 6.58
C VAL A 146 8.36 7.28 5.36
N ALA A 147 7.76 8.46 5.54
CA ALA A 147 6.97 9.14 4.51
C ALA A 147 7.77 9.50 3.25
N PHE A 148 9.07 9.80 3.39
CA PHE A 148 9.91 10.28 2.30
C PHE A 148 10.92 9.23 1.82
N LEU A 149 10.83 7.98 2.30
CA LEU A 149 11.67 6.90 1.80
C LEU A 149 11.18 6.50 0.38
N PRO A 150 12.03 6.60 -0.66
CA PRO A 150 11.61 6.32 -2.04
C PRO A 150 11.09 4.90 -2.23
N GLN A 151 11.70 3.91 -1.57
CA GLN A 151 11.27 2.52 -1.61
C GLN A 151 9.84 2.35 -1.06
N TYR A 152 9.55 3.01 0.06
CA TYR A 152 8.22 2.98 0.67
C TYR A 152 7.19 3.63 -0.25
N LEU A 153 7.48 4.82 -0.79
CA LEU A 153 6.61 5.51 -1.75
C LEU A 153 6.35 4.65 -2.98
N GLY A 154 7.38 4.01 -3.55
CA GLY A 154 7.26 3.13 -4.71
C GLY A 154 6.27 1.99 -4.47
N ILE A 155 6.42 1.26 -3.35
CA ILE A 155 5.56 0.12 -3.01
C ILE A 155 4.15 0.60 -2.63
N ALA A 156 4.03 1.61 -1.77
CA ALA A 156 2.74 2.08 -1.26
C ALA A 156 1.86 2.74 -2.34
N THR A 157 2.43 3.12 -3.49
CA THR A 157 1.73 3.76 -4.61
C THR A 157 1.55 2.85 -5.81
N SER A 158 1.95 1.58 -5.72
CA SER A 158 1.58 0.54 -6.68
C SER A 158 0.39 -0.27 -6.16
N VAL A 159 -0.28 -0.98 -7.07
CA VAL A 159 -1.32 -1.92 -6.67
C VAL A 159 -0.65 -3.19 -6.14
N ASN A 160 -0.56 -3.33 -4.81
CA ASN A 160 -0.06 -4.53 -4.12
C ASN A 160 -0.64 -4.63 -2.71
N ASN A 161 -0.63 -5.82 -2.12
CA ASN A 161 -1.14 -6.03 -0.76
C ASN A 161 -0.19 -5.58 0.36
N ASP A 162 1.07 -5.25 0.06
CA ASP A 162 2.06 -4.75 1.02
C ASP A 162 1.58 -3.47 1.72
N ALA A 163 0.94 -2.56 0.99
CA ALA A 163 0.41 -1.32 1.56
C ALA A 163 -0.55 -1.59 2.74
N LEU A 164 -1.44 -2.58 2.59
CA LEU A 164 -2.35 -3.00 3.66
C LEU A 164 -1.62 -3.78 4.76
N ALA A 165 -0.68 -4.67 4.40
CA ALA A 165 0.10 -5.41 5.36
C ALA A 165 0.86 -4.47 6.32
N TRP A 166 1.47 -3.40 5.78
CA TRP A 166 2.11 -2.36 6.58
C TRP A 166 1.12 -1.60 7.45
N ALA A 167 -0.01 -1.16 6.90
CA ALA A 167 -1.03 -0.45 7.67
C ALA A 167 -1.51 -1.28 8.87
N LEU A 168 -1.85 -2.55 8.66
CA LEU A 168 -2.27 -3.47 9.73
C LEU A 168 -1.15 -3.70 10.74
N THR A 169 0.09 -3.90 10.30
CA THR A 169 1.25 -4.04 11.19
C THR A 169 1.44 -2.81 12.06
N GLY A 170 1.37 -1.60 11.47
CA GLY A 170 1.48 -0.34 12.19
C GLY A 170 0.36 -0.12 13.20
N LEU A 171 -0.89 -0.45 12.83
CA LEU A 171 -2.05 -0.38 13.73
C LEU A 171 -1.88 -1.33 14.92
N THR A 172 -1.50 -2.59 14.66
CA THR A 172 -1.25 -3.59 15.71
C THR A 172 -0.14 -3.13 16.64
N LEU A 173 0.99 -2.64 16.12
CA LEU A 173 2.08 -2.11 16.94
C LEU A 173 1.60 -0.98 17.87
N VAL A 174 0.88 0.00 17.32
CA VAL A 174 0.34 1.13 18.11
C VAL A 174 -0.64 0.62 19.17
N ALA A 175 -1.50 -0.35 18.84
CA ALA A 175 -2.43 -0.94 19.79
C ALA A 175 -1.71 -1.68 20.93
N THR A 176 -0.68 -2.48 20.60
CA THR A 176 0.14 -3.18 21.59
C THR A 176 0.89 -2.20 22.50
N LEU A 177 1.52 -1.16 21.95
CA LEU A 177 2.20 -0.14 22.77
C LEU A 177 1.23 0.58 23.72
N ARG A 178 0.01 0.91 23.25
CA ARG A 178 -1.02 1.50 24.11
C ARG A 178 -1.50 0.55 25.20
N TYR A 179 -1.63 -0.73 24.88
CA TYR A 179 -2.04 -1.74 25.86
C TYR A 179 -1.00 -1.84 26.99
N LEU A 180 0.28 -1.98 26.64
CA LEU A 180 1.37 -2.08 27.62
C LEU A 180 1.46 -0.83 28.51
N GLN A 181 1.36 0.37 27.95
CA GLN A 181 1.40 1.61 28.73
C GLN A 181 0.21 1.80 29.68
N ARG A 182 -0.94 1.19 29.38
CA ARG A 182 -2.10 1.21 30.29
C ARG A 182 -1.92 0.24 31.45
N SER A 183 -1.30 -0.91 31.21
CA SER A 183 -1.00 -1.90 32.25
C SER A 183 -0.01 -1.38 33.30
N ASP A 184 0.89 -0.47 32.91
CA ASP A 184 1.87 0.15 33.82
C ASP A 184 1.28 1.33 34.64
N ALA A 185 0.05 1.75 34.39
CA ALA A 185 -0.60 2.78 35.19
C ALA A 185 -1.01 2.18 36.55
N PRO A 186 -0.61 2.77 37.69
CA PRO A 186 -0.94 2.21 39.01
C PRO A 186 -2.46 2.09 39.15
N SER A 187 -2.93 0.90 39.52
CA SER A 187 -4.32 0.65 39.89
C SER A 187 -4.65 1.53 41.10
N SER A 188 -5.34 2.64 40.88
CA SER A 188 -5.92 3.44 41.95
C SER A 188 -7.01 2.61 42.62
N LEU A 189 -6.66 2.03 43.78
CA LEU A 189 -7.60 1.58 44.81
C LEU A 189 -8.27 2.79 45.47
#